data_AF-A0A2M7CZN2-F1
#
_entry.id   AF-A0A2M7CZN2-F1
#
_cell.length_a   1.000
_cell.length_b   1.000
_cell.length_c   1.000
_cell.angle_alpha   90.00
_cell.angle_beta   90.00
_cell.angle_gamma   90.00
#
_symmetry.space_group_name_H-M   'P 1'
#
loop_
_entity.id
_entity.type
_entity.pdbx_description
1 polymer ?
#
loop_
_entity_poly.entity_id
_entity_poly.type
_entity_poly.pdbx_seq_one_letter_code
_entity_poly.pdbx_strand_id
1 'polypeptide(L)'
;MKNREEILALEICECGEKSVAQAIEIFQETSLPFKKAKKLVTECNKSCCRVALLKLYDMNLFGRFDYEEIAYLIEQRAERIRQLGQGV
;
A
#
# COMPACT_ATOMS: atom_id res chain seq x y z
N MET A 1 -12.89 -1.70 13.89
CA MET A 1 -12.60 -1.30 12.50
C MET A 1 -11.95 0.07 12.56
N LYS A 2 -10.85 0.28 11.84
CA LYS A 2 -10.24 1.60 11.69
C LYS A 2 -11.18 2.48 10.86
N ASN A 3 -11.32 3.74 11.24
CA ASN A 3 -12.06 4.70 10.43
C ASN A 3 -11.24 5.12 9.18
N ARG A 4 -11.87 5.83 8.25
CA ARG A 4 -11.21 6.24 6.99
C ARG A 4 -9.94 7.05 7.22
N GLU A 5 -9.95 7.98 8.18
CA GLU A 5 -8.81 8.87 8.44
C GLU A 5 -7.62 8.09 8.99
N GLU A 6 -7.88 7.15 9.90
CA GLU A 6 -6.87 6.22 10.41
C GLU A 6 -6.25 5.39 9.28
N ILE A 7 -7.07 4.90 8.34
CA ILE A 7 -6.59 4.10 7.20
C ILE A 7 -5.74 4.94 6.26
N LEU A 8 -6.14 6.17 5.98
CA LEU A 8 -5.40 7.10 5.13
C LEU A 8 -4.01 7.44 5.72
N ALA A 9 -3.90 7.47 7.04
CA ALA A 9 -2.65 7.69 7.76
C ALA A 9 -1.76 6.44 7.89
N LEU A 10 -2.27 5.24 7.58
CA LEU A 10 -1.46 4.01 7.67
C LEU A 10 -0.29 4.05 6.69
N GLU A 11 0.89 3.73 7.20
CA GLU A 11 2.04 3.47 6.37
C GLU A 11 1.85 2.14 5.62
N ILE A 12 2.07 2.16 4.30
CA ILE A 12 1.91 0.97 3.46
C ILE A 12 3.04 -0.04 3.72
N CYS A 13 4.26 0.48 3.92
CA CYS A 13 5.49 -0.30 3.96
C CYS A 13 6.69 0.55 4.39
N GLU A 14 7.61 -0.07 5.12
CA GLU A 14 8.88 0.50 5.59
C GLU A 14 9.89 0.84 4.48
N CYS A 15 9.56 0.58 3.21
CA CYS A 15 10.50 0.83 2.10
C CYS A 15 10.49 2.27 1.62
N GLY A 16 9.34 2.96 1.70
CA GLY A 16 9.21 4.34 1.26
C GLY A 16 8.48 5.23 2.26
N GLU A 17 8.07 4.68 3.41
CA GLU A 17 7.45 5.39 4.54
C GLU A 17 6.25 6.27 4.11
N LYS A 18 5.59 5.89 3.01
CA LYS A 18 4.42 6.61 2.49
C LYS A 18 3.15 6.07 3.09
N SER A 19 2.26 7.00 3.44
CA SER A 19 0.91 6.69 3.86
C SER A 19 0.03 6.25 2.70
N VAL A 20 -1.13 5.65 3.02
CA VAL A 20 -2.17 5.34 2.02
C VAL A 20 -2.59 6.60 1.26
N ALA A 21 -2.78 7.74 1.96
CA ALA A 21 -3.13 9.00 1.31
C ALA A 21 -2.09 9.44 0.28
N GLN A 22 -0.81 9.43 0.64
CA GLN A 22 0.28 9.82 -0.25
C GLN A 22 0.40 8.88 -1.46
N ALA A 23 0.17 7.58 -1.27
CA ALA A 23 0.18 6.64 -2.39
C ALA A 23 -1.00 6.86 -3.35
N ILE A 24 -2.17 7.22 -2.83
CA ILE A 24 -3.33 7.62 -3.66
C ILE A 24 -2.98 8.86 -4.47
N GLU A 25 -2.45 9.91 -3.85
CA GLU A 25 -2.03 11.14 -4.53
C GLU A 25 -1.05 10.83 -5.68
N ILE A 26 -0.01 10.04 -5.41
CA ILE A 26 0.97 9.63 -6.43
C ILE A 26 0.29 8.86 -7.57
N PHE A 27 -0.67 7.98 -7.27
CA PHE A 27 -1.40 7.22 -8.28
C PHE A 27 -2.38 8.08 -9.08
N GLN A 28 -2.91 9.16 -8.51
CA GLN A 28 -3.76 10.12 -9.22
C GLN A 28 -2.96 11.05 -10.12
N GLU A 29 -1.73 11.39 -9.74
CA GLU A 29 -0.83 12.25 -10.50
C GLU A 29 -0.07 11.53 -11.61
N THR A 30 -0.12 10.19 -11.66
CA THR A 30 0.65 9.38 -12.61
C THR A 30 -0.22 8.54 -13.53
N SER A 31 0.11 8.54 -14.82
CA SER A 31 -0.45 7.60 -15.82
C SER A 31 0.47 6.40 -16.07
N LEU A 32 1.52 6.24 -15.26
CA LEU A 32 2.51 5.19 -15.43
C LEU A 32 1.92 3.80 -15.10
N PRO A 33 2.41 2.73 -15.74
CA PRO A 33 2.00 1.37 -15.39
C PRO A 33 2.42 1.03 -13.96
N PHE A 34 1.67 0.14 -13.30
CA PHE A 34 1.84 -0.25 -11.90
C PHE A 34 3.30 -0.43 -11.47
N LYS A 35 4.14 -1.12 -12.25
CA LYS A 35 5.55 -1.36 -11.90
C LYS A 35 6.32 -0.06 -11.65
N LYS A 36 6.07 0.98 -12.46
CA LYS A 36 6.70 2.29 -12.32
C LYS A 36 6.02 3.13 -11.23
N ALA A 37 4.69 3.14 -11.19
CA ALA A 37 3.93 3.84 -10.16
C ALA A 37 4.28 3.35 -8.74
N LYS A 38 4.37 2.03 -8.54
CA LYS A 38 4.83 1.42 -7.29
C LYS A 38 6.22 1.91 -6.88
N LYS A 39 7.13 2.08 -7.84
CA LYS A 39 8.49 2.57 -7.57
C LYS A 39 8.48 4.04 -7.12
N LEU A 40 7.54 4.86 -7.60
CA LEU A 40 7.35 6.22 -7.09
C LEU A 40 6.86 6.24 -5.63
N VAL A 41 6.02 5.27 -5.25
CA VAL A 41 5.51 5.18 -3.87
C VAL A 41 6.57 4.64 -2.90
N THR A 42 7.35 3.64 -3.32
CA THR A 42 8.15 2.82 -2.39
C THR A 42 9.65 2.93 -2.56
N GLU A 43 10.11 3.52 -3.66
CA GLU A 43 11.53 3.59 -4.04
C GLU A 43 12.26 2.22 -4.07
N CYS A 44 11.51 1.10 -4.04
CA CYS A 44 12.06 -0.24 -3.87
C CYS A 44 11.60 -1.23 -4.95
N ASN A 45 12.40 -2.28 -5.14
CA ASN A 45 12.10 -3.37 -6.08
C ASN A 45 11.54 -4.63 -5.39
N LYS A 46 11.45 -4.65 -4.05
CA LYS A 46 10.97 -5.81 -3.27
C LYS A 46 9.47 -6.05 -3.48
N SER A 47 9.01 -7.29 -3.29
CA SER A 47 7.59 -7.64 -3.43
C SER A 47 6.76 -7.42 -2.15
N CYS A 48 7.37 -6.95 -1.06
CA CYS A 48 6.77 -6.90 0.28
C CYS A 48 5.42 -6.16 0.36
N CYS A 49 5.21 -5.12 -0.43
CA CYS A 49 3.98 -4.32 -0.47
C CYS A 49 3.21 -4.46 -1.79
N ARG A 50 3.59 -5.42 -2.65
CA ARG A 50 3.06 -5.54 -4.01
C ARG A 50 1.54 -5.71 -4.02
N VAL A 51 1.00 -6.56 -3.14
CA VAL A 51 -0.43 -6.87 -3.11
C VAL A 51 -1.26 -5.65 -2.71
N ALA A 52 -0.90 -5.00 -1.59
CA ALA A 52 -1.57 -3.79 -1.11
C ALA A 52 -1.52 -2.66 -2.16
N LEU A 53 -0.35 -2.40 -2.75
CA LEU A 53 -0.20 -1.34 -3.74
C LEU A 53 -0.88 -1.65 -5.08
N LEU A 54 -0.90 -2.91 -5.52
CA LEU A 54 -1.61 -3.28 -6.73
C LEU A 54 -3.10 -3.06 -6.56
N LYS A 55 -3.65 -3.51 -5.43
CA LYS A 55 -5.06 -3.30 -5.12
C LYS A 55 -5.40 -1.80 -5.05
N LEU A 56 -4.57 -1.00 -4.37
CA LEU A 56 -4.77 0.46 -4.28
C LEU A 56 -4.69 1.14 -5.66
N TYR A 57 -3.78 0.68 -6.52
CA TYR A 57 -3.65 1.16 -7.89
C TYR A 57 -4.89 0.82 -8.72
N ASP A 58 -5.42 -0.40 -8.62
CA ASP A 58 -6.65 -0.81 -9.30
C ASP A 58 -7.85 0.02 -8.79
N MET A 59 -7.99 0.18 -7.48
CA MET A 59 -9.02 1.03 -6.87
C MET A 59 -8.98 2.48 -7.40
N ASN A 60 -7.78 3.02 -7.56
CA ASN A 60 -7.58 4.35 -8.15
C ASN A 60 -8.03 4.40 -9.61
N LEU A 61 -7.70 3.39 -10.42
CA LEU A 61 -8.13 3.31 -11.83
C LEU A 61 -9.66 3.22 -11.97
N PHE A 62 -10.34 2.52 -11.06
CA PHE A 62 -11.80 2.36 -11.08
C PHE A 62 -12.56 3.46 -10.31
N GLY A 63 -11.86 4.35 -9.61
CA GLY A 63 -12.45 5.45 -8.84
C GLY A 63 -13.25 4.99 -7.61
N ARG A 64 -13.00 3.79 -7.09
CA ARG A 64 -13.69 3.23 -5.92
C ARG A 64 -12.68 2.67 -4.94
N PHE A 65 -12.61 3.29 -3.75
CA PHE A 65 -11.70 2.88 -2.69
C PHE A 65 -12.42 2.04 -1.64
N ASP A 66 -12.00 0.79 -1.50
CA ASP A 66 -12.34 -0.06 -0.36
C ASP A 66 -11.22 0.07 0.68
N TYR A 67 -11.43 0.99 1.62
CA TYR A 67 -10.43 1.31 2.64
C TYR A 67 -10.22 0.13 3.60
N GLU A 68 -11.26 -0.66 3.87
CA GLU A 68 -11.18 -1.80 4.78
C GLU A 68 -10.30 -2.91 4.22
N GLU A 69 -10.46 -3.20 2.92
CA GLU A 69 -9.62 -4.17 2.22
C GLU A 69 -8.15 -3.73 2.20
N ILE A 70 -7.87 -2.44 1.96
CA ILE A 70 -6.50 -1.92 1.99
C ILE A 70 -5.88 -2.05 3.38
N ALA A 71 -6.63 -1.69 4.43
CA ALA A 71 -6.15 -1.82 5.81
C ALA A 71 -5.83 -3.28 6.14
N TYR A 72 -6.71 -4.21 5.76
CA TYR A 72 -6.52 -5.64 5.95
C TYR A 72 -5.24 -6.15 5.25
N LEU A 73 -5.01 -5.74 4.00
CA LEU A 73 -3.82 -6.16 3.23
C LEU A 73 -2.51 -5.63 3.85
N ILE A 74 -2.52 -4.41 4.39
CA ILE A 74 -1.36 -3.82 5.08
C ILE A 74 -1.07 -4.59 6.38
N GLU A 75 -2.11 -4.89 7.17
CA GLU A 75 -1.97 -5.65 8.41
C GLU A 75 -1.50 -7.09 8.16
N GLN A 76 -2.08 -7.77 7.17
CA GLN A 76 -1.68 -9.12 6.78
C GLN A 76 -0.19 -9.18 6.37
N ARG A 77 0.29 -8.14 5.66
CA ARG A 77 1.71 -8.00 5.33
C ARG A 77 2.55 -7.86 6.60
N ALA A 78 2.18 -6.95 7.50
CA ALA A 78 2.93 -6.70 8.73
C ALA A 78 3.02 -7.96 9.59
N GLU A 79 1.92 -8.69 9.71
CA GLU A 79 1.86 -9.96 10.43
C GLU A 79 2.75 -11.03 9.78
N ARG A 80 2.73 -11.14 8.44
CA ARG A 80 3.65 -12.06 7.73
C ARG A 80 5.12 -11.73 8.00
N ILE A 81 5.49 -10.44 8.00
CA ILE A 81 6.87 -10.02 8.29
C ILE A 81 7.24 -10.35 9.74
N ARG A 82 6.33 -10.12 10.68
CA ARG A 82 6.53 -10.48 12.09
C ARG A 82 6.76 -11.98 12.27
N GLN A 83 5.95 -12.81 11.62
CA GLN A 83 6.10 -14.27 11.67
C GLN A 83 7.44 -14.74 11.08
N LEU A 84 7.88 -14.14 9.97
CA LEU A 84 9.19 -14.44 9.37
C LEU A 84 10.36 -13.99 10.27
N GLY A 85 10.19 -12.90 11.03
CA GLY A 85 11.17 -12.41 11.99
C GLY A 85 11.23 -13.18 13.30
N GLN A 86 10.18 -13.94 13.65
CA GLN A 86 10.11 -14.80 14.83
C GLN A 86 10.63 -16.24 14.60
N GLY A 87 11.16 -16.51 13.41
CA GLY A 87 11.88 -17.76 13.09
C GLY A 87 13.37 -17.66 13.41
N VAL A 88 13.74 -17.46 14.67
CA VAL A 88 15.09 -17.69 15.23
C VAL A 88 14.94 -18.32 16.61
#